data_AF-A0A6C0UCX8-F1
#
_entry.id   AF-A0A6C0UCX8-F1
#
_cell.length_a   1.000
_cell.length_b   1.000
_cell.length_c   1.000
_cell.angle_alpha   90.00
_cell.angle_beta   90.00
_cell.angle_gamma   90.00
#
_symmetry.space_group_name_H-M   'P 1'
#
loop_
_entity.id
_entity.type
_entity.pdbx_description
1 polymer ?
#
loop_
_entity_poly.entity_id
_entity_poly.type
_entity_poly.pdbx_seq_one_letter_code
_entity_poly.pdbx_strand_id
1 'polypeptide(L)' 'MPKVLCAECGRDVGMHELEAKTTTQRDGFDTRYRCPYCRTDIEDVTSQFV' A
#
# COMPACT_ATOMS: atom_id res chain seq x y z
N MET A 1 8.70 -1.32 13.44
CA MET A 1 8.32 -1.80 12.09
C MET A 1 7.41 -0.75 11.50
N PRO A 2 7.68 -0.21 10.29
CA PRO A 2 6.86 0.83 9.69
C PRO A 2 5.43 0.31 9.44
N LYS A 3 4.46 1.15 9.75
CA LYS A 3 3.03 0.90 9.53
C LYS A 3 2.47 2.01 8.65
N VAL A 4 1.43 1.69 7.90
CA VAL A 4 0.72 2.60 7.02
C VAL A 4 -0.74 2.64 7.44
N LEU A 5 -1.30 3.83 7.63
CA LEU A 5 -2.69 4.01 7.99
C LEU A 5 -3.55 4.00 6.73
N CYS A 6 -4.38 2.97 6.56
CA CYS A 6 -5.31 2.95 5.44
C CYS A 6 -6.36 4.06 5.58
N ALA A 7 -6.36 5.04 4.67
CA ALA A 7 -7.29 6.17 4.71
C ALA A 7 -8.78 5.75 4.58
N GLU A 8 -9.05 4.62 3.93
CA GLU A 8 -10.41 4.16 3.69
C GLU A 8 -11.04 3.44 4.89
N CYS A 9 -10.26 2.59 5.57
CA CYS A 9 -10.78 1.79 6.70
C CYS A 9 -10.24 2.22 8.05
N GLY A 10 -9.32 3.19 8.09
CA GLY A 10 -8.72 3.74 9.30
C GLY A 10 -7.87 2.75 10.08
N ARG A 11 -7.40 1.67 9.43
CA ARG A 11 -6.61 0.62 10.09
C ARG A 11 -5.12 0.83 9.84
N ASP A 12 -4.33 0.61 10.88
CA ASP A 12 -2.89 0.45 10.77
C ASP A 12 -2.58 -0.90 10.11
N VAL A 13 -1.89 -0.85 8.98
CA VAL A 13 -1.42 -2.03 8.25
C VAL A 13 0.09 -2.06 8.33
N GLY A 14 0.69 -3.18 8.71
CA GLY A 14 2.13 -3.35 8.64
C GLY A 14 2.60 -3.24 7.20
N MET A 15 3.68 -2.50 6.93
CA MET A 15 4.20 -2.36 5.56
C MET A 15 4.53 -3.72 4.91
N HIS A 16 4.92 -4.71 5.71
CA HIS A 16 5.19 -6.08 5.26
C HIS A 16 3.94 -6.93 5.03
N GLU A 17 2.78 -6.47 5.49
CA GLU A 17 1.47 -7.13 5.29
C GLU A 17 0.75 -6.60 4.05
N LEU A 18 1.25 -5.50 3.46
CA LEU A 18 0.69 -4.93 2.25
C LEU A 18 0.95 -5.86 1.06
N GLU A 19 -0.11 -6.15 0.30
CA GLU A 19 0.02 -6.86 -0.96
C GLU A 19 0.63 -5.90 -1.99
N ALA A 20 1.90 -6.10 -2.31
CA ALA A 20 2.58 -5.35 -3.36
C ALA A 20 2.26 -5.95 -4.73
N LYS A 21 1.53 -5.21 -5.56
CA LYS A 21 1.24 -5.58 -6.94
C LYS A 21 2.10 -4.76 -7.87
N THR A 22 3.19 -5.37 -8.33
CA THR A 22 4.03 -4.78 -9.38
C THR A 22 3.46 -5.12 -10.75
N THR A 23 3.07 -4.11 -11.51
CA THR A 23 2.60 -4.23 -12.89
C THR A 23 3.66 -3.66 -13.82
N THR A 24 4.15 -4.50 -14.74
CA THR A 24 5.07 -4.06 -15.80
C THR A 24 4.27 -3.33 -16.88
N GLN A 25 4.56 -2.05 -17.10
CA GLN A 25 4.00 -1.23 -18.16
C GLN A 25 5.06 -0.94 -19.23
N ARG A 26 4.65 -0.47 -20.42
CA ARG A 26 5.59 -0.23 -21.55
C ARG A 26 6.73 0.73 -21.19
N ASP A 27 6.47 1.66 -20.27
CA ASP A 27 7.39 2.72 -19.86
C ASP A 27 8.02 2.51 -18.47
N GLY A 28 7.78 1.37 -17.81
CA GLY A 28 8.37 1.08 -16.50
C GLY A 28 7.62 0.07 -15.63
N PHE A 29 7.88 0.12 -14.32
CA PHE A 29 7.22 -0.72 -13.33
C PHE A 29 6.36 0.17 -12.43
N ASP A 30 5.08 -0.16 -12.30
CA ASP A 30 4.16 0.49 -11.37
C ASP A 30 3.92 -0.46 -10.19
N THR A 31 4.32 -0.06 -8.99
CA THR A 31 4.10 -0.85 -7.78
C THR A 31 2.97 -0.22 -6.99
N ARG A 32 1.84 -0.93 -6.91
CA ARG A 32 0.69 -0.53 -6.09
C ARG A 32 0.64 -1.38 -4.84
N TYR A 33 0.35 -0.76 -3.71
CA TYR A 33 0.13 -1.47 -2.45
C TYR A 33 -1.36 -1.58 -2.21
N ARG A 34 -1.81 -2.71 -1.67
CA ARG A 34 -3.24 -2.92 -1.37
C ARG A 34 -3.44 -3.25 0.10
N CYS A 35 -4.47 -2.64 0.70
CA CYS A 35 -4.88 -2.93 2.06
C CYS A 35 -5.44 -4.36 2.12
N PRO A 36 -4.93 -5.25 2.99
CA PRO A 36 -5.42 -6.62 3.10
C PRO A 36 -6.83 -6.73 3.68
N TYR A 37 -7.32 -5.67 4.35
CA TYR A 37 -8.62 -5.67 5.02
C TYR A 37 -9.76 -5.17 4.11
N CYS A 38 -9.64 -3.95 3.59
CA CYS A 38 -10.68 -3.35 2.75
C CYS A 38 -10.41 -3.55 1.25
N ARG A 39 -9.23 -4.06 0.88
CA ARG A 39 -8.82 -4.27 -0.52
C ARG A 39 -8.83 -2.98 -1.36
N THR A 40 -8.67 -1.82 -0.73
CA THR A 40 -8.38 -0.56 -1.43
C THR A 40 -6.88 -0.46 -1.72
N ASP A 41 -6.54 0.08 -2.88
CA ASP A 41 -5.19 0.51 -3.20
C ASP A 41 -4.75 1.66 -2.28
N ILE A 42 -3.51 1.58 -1.82
CA ILE A 42 -2.82 2.55 -0.99
C ILE A 42 -1.77 3.19 -1.91
N GLU A 43 -2.08 4.40 -2.38
CA GLU A 43 -1.25 5.10 -3.36
C GLU A 43 0.04 5.67 -2.73
N ASP A 44 0.07 5.93 -1.42
CA ASP A 44 1.22 6.55 -0.77
C ASP A 44 1.58 5.85 0.55
N VAL A 45 2.40 4.81 0.44
CA VAL A 45 3.00 4.10 1.59
C VAL A 45 4.19 4.85 2.19
N THR A 46 4.71 5.87 1.49
CA THR A 46 5.91 6.62 1.85
C THR A 46 5.64 7.91 2.61
N SER A 47 4.45 8.48 2.50
CA SER A 47 4.07 9.74 3.14
C SER A 47 3.31 9.55 4.46
N GLN A 48 3.03 8.30 4.85
CA GLN A 48 2.28 7.94 6.07
C GLN A 48 3.11 7.13 7.07
N PHE A 49 4.41 7.40 7.18
CA PHE A 49 5.20 6.89 8.30
C PHE A 49 4.80 7.63 9.58
N VAL A 50 4.18 6.92 10.54
CA VAL A 50 3.92 7.37 11.92
C VAL A 50 4.80 6.64 12.93
#